data_AF-A0A368RB10-F1
#
_entry.id   AF-A0A368RB10-F1
#
_cell.length_a   1.000
_cell.length_b   1.000
_cell.length_c   1.000
_cell.angle_alpha   90.00
_cell.angle_beta   90.00
_cell.angle_gamma   90.00
#
_symmetry.space_group_name_H-M   'P 1'
#
loop_
_entity.id
_entity.type
_entity.pdbx_description
1 polymer ?
#
loop_
_entity_poly.entity_id
_entity_poly.type
_entity_poly.pdbx_seq_one_letter_code
_entity_poly.pdbx_strand_id
1 'polypeptide(L)'
;MSRTGRSRTCLSARSSSSGGGEGEEEEPMFDPAWPHLHLVYDLLLKFIGSSSLDAKVGKKYFDHTFIVKLLELFNSEDPRERDCLKTILHRIYGKFMVHRPFIRKAVSNIFYHFVFETDRHNGIAELLEVFGSVISGFTLPLKEEHKIFLWRVLIPLHKPKTLGVYLQQLTYCVTQFVEKEPKLASSVILGLLRYWPITNSQKEVMFLSEIEEVLEATNMVEFQKCMVLLFRRIAHCINSSHFQVAERALFMWNNDHIISLVAQNRQAIVPIVTPALEENIQNHWNVSVLNLTANVKKMLSEMDEELFSACLAKHKEDGERQASLEQKRRLAWERLESAAAFQPVTGNTAVLVSR
;
A
#
# COMPACT_ATOMS: atom_id res chain seq x y z
N MET A 1 0.31 -59.93 -41.78
CA MET A 1 -0.75 -59.08 -41.21
C MET A 1 -0.17 -58.34 -40.01
N SER A 2 -0.20 -57.01 -40.11
CA SER A 2 -0.12 -55.98 -39.05
C SER A 2 0.84 -56.13 -37.87
N ARG A 3 1.85 -55.25 -37.88
CA ARG A 3 2.83 -54.96 -36.83
C ARG A 3 2.19 -54.43 -35.55
N THR A 4 2.72 -54.89 -34.42
CA THR A 4 2.45 -54.46 -33.05
C THR A 4 2.85 -53.01 -32.78
N GLY A 5 1.87 -52.15 -32.49
CA GLY A 5 2.08 -50.75 -32.07
C GLY A 5 2.14 -50.62 -30.56
N ARG A 6 3.27 -50.10 -30.05
CA ARG A 6 3.42 -49.53 -28.70
C ARG A 6 2.76 -48.15 -28.68
N SER A 7 1.69 -47.99 -27.91
CA SER A 7 1.13 -46.67 -27.60
C SER A 7 1.84 -46.09 -26.37
N ARG A 8 2.86 -45.26 -26.61
CA ARG A 8 3.26 -44.17 -25.73
C ARG A 8 2.49 -42.94 -26.21
N THR A 9 1.46 -42.54 -25.48
CA THR A 9 0.78 -41.26 -25.74
C THR A 9 1.49 -40.17 -24.96
N CYS A 10 2.29 -39.38 -25.69
CA CYS A 10 2.75 -38.08 -25.27
C CYS A 10 1.54 -37.15 -25.07
N LEU A 11 1.35 -36.65 -23.86
CA LEU A 11 0.45 -35.53 -23.60
C LEU A 11 1.09 -34.26 -24.18
N SER A 12 0.43 -33.75 -25.22
CA SER A 12 0.74 -32.49 -25.89
C SER A 12 0.59 -31.34 -24.90
N ALA A 13 1.70 -30.69 -24.55
CA ALA A 13 1.71 -29.35 -23.97
C ALA A 13 1.05 -28.38 -24.96
N ARG A 14 -0.14 -27.88 -24.63
CA ARG A 14 -0.72 -26.71 -25.27
C ARG A 14 -0.49 -25.53 -24.33
N SER A 15 0.49 -24.72 -24.69
CA SER A 15 0.70 -23.37 -24.19
C SER A 15 -0.49 -22.50 -24.59
N SER A 16 -1.36 -22.19 -23.63
CA SER A 16 -2.27 -21.06 -23.73
C SER A 16 -1.63 -19.88 -23.01
N SER A 17 -0.98 -19.02 -23.80
CA SER A 17 -0.65 -17.66 -23.42
C SER A 17 -1.94 -16.86 -23.30
N SER A 18 -2.39 -16.61 -22.08
CA SER A 18 -3.42 -15.62 -21.77
C SER A 18 -2.95 -14.82 -20.56
N GLY A 19 -2.42 -13.63 -20.83
CA GLY A 19 -2.22 -12.62 -19.80
C GLY A 19 -3.55 -12.09 -19.31
N GLY A 20 -3.73 -12.05 -17.99
CA GLY A 20 -4.89 -11.49 -17.33
C GLY A 20 -4.95 -11.86 -15.85
N GLY A 21 -4.79 -10.88 -14.96
CA GLY A 21 -5.23 -10.88 -13.56
C GLY A 21 -4.70 -11.99 -12.64
N GLU A 22 -3.58 -11.77 -11.98
CA GLU A 22 -3.18 -12.59 -10.83
C GLU A 22 -4.06 -12.26 -9.61
N GLY A 23 -5.03 -13.14 -9.41
CA GLY A 23 -6.05 -13.13 -8.39
C GLY A 23 -7.16 -14.05 -8.87
N GLU A 24 -6.84 -15.33 -9.08
CA GLU A 24 -7.89 -16.34 -9.24
C GLU A 24 -8.80 -16.16 -8.01
N GLU A 25 -10.07 -15.84 -8.26
CA GLU A 25 -11.12 -15.92 -7.25
C GLU A 25 -11.20 -17.39 -6.83
N GLU A 26 -10.33 -17.82 -5.89
CA GLU A 26 -10.42 -19.14 -5.27
C GLU A 26 -11.83 -19.22 -4.68
N GLU A 27 -12.69 -20.06 -5.28
CA GLU A 27 -14.05 -20.23 -4.80
C GLU A 27 -14.00 -20.54 -3.30
N PRO A 28 -14.74 -19.78 -2.47
CA PRO A 28 -14.66 -19.95 -1.03
C PRO A 28 -15.08 -21.37 -0.67
N MET A 29 -14.19 -22.09 0.02
CA MET A 29 -14.52 -23.40 0.56
C MET A 29 -15.52 -23.23 1.71
N PHE A 30 -16.66 -23.90 1.60
CA PHE A 30 -17.69 -23.91 2.64
C PHE A 30 -17.61 -25.20 3.44
N ASP A 31 -17.59 -25.09 4.77
CA ASP A 31 -17.55 -26.27 5.63
C ASP A 31 -18.90 -27.03 5.55
N PRO A 32 -18.92 -28.33 5.20
CA PRO A 32 -20.15 -29.11 5.12
C PRO A 32 -20.82 -29.32 6.49
N ALA A 33 -20.07 -29.25 7.59
CA ALA A 33 -20.57 -29.32 8.96
C ALA A 33 -21.09 -27.97 9.48
N TRP A 34 -21.10 -26.91 8.65
CA TRP A 34 -21.60 -25.58 9.01
C TRP A 34 -22.97 -25.57 9.73
N PRO A 35 -23.98 -26.38 9.36
CA PRO A 35 -25.25 -26.40 10.09
C PRO A 35 -25.10 -26.71 11.59
N HIS A 36 -24.11 -27.51 11.96
CA HIS A 36 -23.81 -27.83 13.36
C HIS A 36 -22.91 -26.76 13.98
N LEU A 37 -21.84 -26.35 13.28
CA LEU A 37 -20.89 -25.35 13.76
C LEU A 37 -21.56 -24.00 14.02
N HIS A 38 -22.48 -23.58 13.16
CA HIS A 38 -23.24 -22.35 13.30
C HIS A 38 -24.01 -22.31 14.64
N LEU A 39 -24.64 -23.42 15.03
CA LEU A 39 -25.35 -23.50 16.32
C LEU A 39 -24.39 -23.36 17.51
N VAL A 40 -23.19 -23.93 17.41
CA VAL A 40 -22.15 -23.81 18.45
C VAL A 40 -21.68 -22.36 18.56
N TYR A 41 -21.41 -21.70 17.43
CA TYR A 41 -21.00 -20.29 17.40
C TYR A 41 -22.10 -19.36 17.92
N ASP A 42 -23.35 -19.56 17.51
CA ASP A 42 -24.49 -18.77 17.99
C ASP A 42 -24.72 -18.96 19.50
N LEU A 43 -24.64 -20.21 20.00
CA LEU A 43 -24.72 -20.50 21.43
C LEU A 43 -23.61 -19.80 22.21
N LEU A 44 -22.36 -19.87 21.75
CA LEU A 44 -21.23 -19.21 22.38
C LEU A 44 -21.40 -17.69 22.39
N LEU A 45 -21.84 -17.12 21.26
CA LEU A 45 -22.07 -15.68 21.13
C LEU A 45 -23.17 -15.18 22.07
N LYS A 46 -24.28 -15.91 22.17
CA LYS A 46 -25.37 -15.63 23.12
C LYS A 46 -24.92 -15.78 24.56
N PHE A 47 -24.14 -16.82 24.88
CA PHE A 47 -23.59 -17.03 26.21
C PHE A 47 -22.68 -15.88 26.65
N ILE A 48 -21.74 -15.45 25.80
CA ILE A 48 -20.85 -14.32 26.10
C ILE A 48 -21.65 -13.02 26.21
N GLY A 49 -22.67 -12.83 25.38
CA GLY A 49 -23.56 -11.67 25.40
C GLY A 49 -24.51 -11.59 26.59
N SER A 50 -24.76 -12.72 27.27
CA SER A 50 -25.72 -12.77 28.38
C SER A 50 -25.29 -11.87 29.55
N SER A 51 -26.22 -11.08 30.07
CA SER A 51 -26.03 -10.26 31.27
C SER A 51 -25.81 -11.11 32.53
N SER A 52 -26.26 -12.37 32.52
CA SER A 52 -26.09 -13.31 33.64
C SER A 52 -24.66 -13.86 33.76
N LEU A 53 -23.82 -13.72 32.74
CA LEU A 53 -22.43 -14.20 32.78
C LEU A 53 -21.56 -13.21 33.57
N ASP A 54 -21.20 -13.59 34.81
CA ASP A 54 -20.25 -12.84 35.62
C ASP A 54 -18.83 -12.85 35.00
N ALA A 55 -18.34 -11.67 34.65
CA ALA A 55 -17.02 -11.48 34.07
C ALA A 55 -15.88 -11.98 34.99
N LYS A 56 -16.07 -11.95 36.33
CA LYS A 56 -15.07 -12.44 37.30
C LYS A 56 -14.90 -13.95 37.27
N VAL A 57 -15.98 -14.68 36.96
CA VAL A 57 -15.98 -16.13 36.81
C VAL A 57 -15.54 -16.49 35.39
N GLY A 58 -16.16 -15.87 34.38
CA GLY A 58 -15.91 -16.17 32.96
C GLY A 58 -14.44 -15.99 32.55
N LYS A 59 -13.74 -14.98 33.08
CA LYS A 59 -12.31 -14.75 32.76
C LYS A 59 -11.38 -15.93 33.07
N LYS A 60 -11.79 -16.85 33.96
CA LYS A 60 -11.01 -18.04 34.32
C LYS A 60 -11.10 -19.14 33.25
N TYR A 61 -12.19 -19.17 32.49
CA TYR A 61 -12.47 -20.19 31.47
C TYR A 61 -12.14 -19.69 30.07
N PHE A 62 -12.38 -18.40 29.80
CA PHE A 62 -11.86 -17.72 28.62
C PHE A 62 -10.41 -17.31 28.86
N ASP A 63 -9.53 -18.28 29.14
CA ASP A 63 -8.13 -18.04 29.44
C ASP A 63 -7.31 -17.73 28.17
N HIS A 64 -6.01 -17.50 28.33
CA HIS A 64 -5.13 -17.25 27.19
C HIS A 64 -5.11 -18.42 26.20
N THR A 65 -5.19 -19.67 26.69
CA THR A 65 -5.21 -20.87 25.84
C THR A 65 -6.43 -20.88 24.93
N PHE A 66 -7.61 -20.60 25.48
CA PHE A 66 -8.84 -20.46 24.71
C PHE A 66 -8.71 -19.37 23.64
N ILE A 67 -8.17 -18.21 24.02
CA ILE A 67 -8.01 -17.08 23.11
C ILE A 67 -7.07 -17.41 21.95
N VAL A 68 -5.94 -18.09 22.19
CA VAL A 68 -5.04 -18.49 21.11
C VAL A 68 -5.75 -19.44 20.14
N LYS A 69 -6.40 -20.48 20.64
CA LYS A 69 -7.15 -21.43 19.80
C LYS A 69 -8.27 -20.75 19.01
N LEU A 70 -8.96 -19.78 19.61
CA LEU A 70 -9.97 -18.98 18.92
C LEU A 70 -9.35 -18.15 17.79
N LEU A 71 -8.19 -17.55 18.02
CA LEU A 71 -7.48 -16.77 17.01
C LEU A 71 -6.93 -17.63 15.87
N GLU A 72 -6.49 -18.85 16.13
CA GLU A 72 -6.05 -19.81 15.10
C GLU A 72 -7.18 -20.12 14.09
N LEU A 73 -8.44 -20.14 14.54
CA LEU A 73 -9.60 -20.37 13.67
C LEU A 73 -9.88 -19.23 12.69
N PHE A 74 -9.31 -18.03 12.88
CA PHE A 74 -9.44 -16.94 11.90
C PHE A 74 -8.77 -17.28 10.57
N ASN A 75 -7.91 -18.30 10.51
CA ASN A 75 -7.37 -18.78 9.26
C ASN A 75 -8.30 -19.75 8.51
N SER A 76 -9.55 -19.95 8.98
CA SER A 76 -10.57 -20.73 8.26
C SER A 76 -10.82 -20.18 6.85
N GLU A 77 -11.02 -21.08 5.89
CA GLU A 77 -11.40 -20.72 4.51
C GLU A 77 -12.86 -20.29 4.41
N ASP A 78 -13.72 -20.73 5.34
CA ASP A 78 -15.16 -20.40 5.34
C ASP A 78 -15.39 -18.97 5.86
N PRO A 79 -15.86 -18.03 5.02
CA PRO A 79 -16.10 -16.64 5.45
C PRO A 79 -17.17 -16.53 6.53
N ARG A 80 -18.12 -17.47 6.61
CA ARG A 80 -19.20 -17.45 7.61
C ARG A 80 -18.65 -17.73 9.00
N GLU A 81 -17.65 -18.62 9.10
CA GLU A 81 -16.96 -18.92 10.34
C GLU A 81 -16.16 -17.70 10.81
N ARG A 82 -15.41 -17.06 9.90
CA ARG A 82 -14.64 -15.85 10.21
C ARG A 82 -15.52 -14.70 10.71
N ASP A 83 -16.69 -14.50 10.13
CA ASP A 83 -17.65 -13.48 10.60
C ASP A 83 -18.20 -13.77 12.01
N CYS A 84 -18.47 -15.04 12.33
CA CYS A 84 -18.84 -15.45 13.68
C CYS A 84 -17.70 -15.19 14.68
N LEU A 85 -16.48 -15.61 14.32
CA LEU A 85 -15.27 -15.43 15.13
C LEU A 85 -14.97 -13.96 15.39
N LYS A 86 -15.10 -13.10 14.38
CA LYS A 86 -14.99 -11.64 14.50
C LYS A 86 -15.88 -11.11 15.61
N THR A 87 -17.16 -11.46 15.56
CA THR A 87 -18.15 -10.99 16.52
C THR A 87 -17.87 -11.52 17.94
N ILE A 88 -17.48 -12.78 18.06
CA ILE A 88 -17.13 -13.42 19.34
C ILE A 88 -15.88 -12.77 19.93
N LEU A 89 -14.82 -12.59 19.15
CA LEU A 89 -13.57 -11.96 19.58
C LEU A 89 -13.83 -10.53 20.08
N HIS A 90 -14.63 -9.76 19.34
CA HIS A 90 -15.01 -8.41 19.75
C HIS A 90 -15.73 -8.39 21.11
N ARG A 91 -16.70 -9.30 21.34
CA ARG A 91 -17.39 -9.41 22.63
C ARG A 91 -16.47 -9.85 23.76
N ILE A 92 -15.56 -10.79 23.51
CA ILE A 92 -14.56 -11.23 24.50
C ILE A 92 -13.67 -10.05 24.88
N TYR A 93 -13.16 -9.30 23.90
CA TYR A 93 -12.32 -8.12 24.12
C TYR A 93 -13.04 -7.03 24.93
N GLY A 94 -14.31 -6.78 24.61
CA GLY A 94 -15.15 -5.82 25.32
C GLY A 94 -15.40 -6.21 26.78
N LYS A 95 -15.87 -7.44 27.00
CA LYS A 95 -16.34 -7.94 28.31
C LYS A 95 -15.21 -8.29 29.27
N PHE A 96 -14.13 -8.91 28.78
CA PHE A 96 -13.02 -9.39 29.62
C PHE A 96 -11.79 -8.49 29.51
N MET A 97 -11.84 -7.33 30.18
CA MET A 97 -10.78 -6.31 30.09
C MET A 97 -9.38 -6.82 30.44
N VAL A 98 -9.27 -7.81 31.33
CA VAL A 98 -8.00 -8.43 31.75
C VAL A 98 -7.21 -9.04 30.57
N HIS A 99 -7.91 -9.50 29.53
CA HIS A 99 -7.31 -10.17 28.38
C HIS A 99 -6.93 -9.24 27.24
N ARG A 100 -7.32 -7.95 27.30
CA ARG A 100 -7.04 -6.98 26.22
C ARG A 100 -5.56 -6.85 25.87
N PRO A 101 -4.62 -6.76 26.84
CA PRO A 101 -3.19 -6.71 26.50
C PRO A 101 -2.72 -7.98 25.78
N PHE A 102 -3.21 -9.15 26.23
CA PHE A 102 -2.87 -10.43 25.62
C PHE A 102 -3.42 -10.54 24.19
N ILE A 103 -4.70 -10.21 23.96
CA ILE A 103 -5.32 -10.23 22.64
C ILE A 103 -4.57 -9.31 21.66
N ARG A 104 -4.25 -8.07 22.06
CA ARG A 104 -3.46 -7.14 21.23
C ARG A 104 -2.10 -7.73 20.86
N LYS A 105 -1.40 -8.35 21.82
CA LYS A 105 -0.12 -9.01 21.56
C LYS A 105 -0.26 -10.20 20.61
N ALA A 106 -1.25 -11.07 20.83
CA ALA A 106 -1.48 -12.25 20.02
C ALA A 106 -1.83 -11.89 18.56
N VAL A 107 -2.73 -10.92 18.36
CA VAL A 107 -3.10 -10.44 17.02
C VAL A 107 -1.93 -9.72 16.35
N SER A 108 -1.14 -8.94 17.10
CA SER A 108 0.09 -8.35 16.56
C SER A 108 1.04 -9.43 16.04
N ASN A 109 1.23 -10.52 16.77
CA ASN A 109 2.08 -11.63 16.34
C ASN A 109 1.55 -12.30 15.07
N ILE A 110 0.23 -12.47 14.94
CA ILE A 110 -0.39 -12.99 13.70
C ILE A 110 -0.07 -12.07 12.52
N PHE A 111 -0.24 -10.76 12.69
CA PHE A 111 0.11 -9.79 11.65
C PHE A 111 1.59 -9.78 11.31
N TYR A 112 2.49 -9.91 12.29
CA TYR A 112 3.93 -10.05 12.02
C TYR A 112 4.25 -11.30 11.21
N HIS A 113 3.71 -12.45 11.63
CA HIS A 113 3.93 -13.72 10.93
C HIS A 113 3.41 -13.65 9.49
N PHE A 114 2.23 -13.07 9.30
CA PHE A 114 1.66 -12.82 7.98
C PHE A 114 2.57 -11.94 7.10
N VAL A 115 3.02 -10.78 7.59
CA VAL A 115 3.79 -9.81 6.80
C VAL A 115 5.22 -10.28 6.47
N PHE A 116 5.86 -11.00 7.39
CA PHE A 116 7.29 -11.29 7.30
C PHE A 116 7.62 -12.76 7.02
N GLU A 117 6.70 -13.69 7.25
CA GLU A 117 6.99 -15.13 7.12
C GLU A 117 6.11 -15.80 6.07
N THR A 118 4.78 -15.71 6.16
CA THR A 118 3.89 -16.56 5.34
C THR A 118 3.30 -15.89 4.11
N ASP A 119 3.06 -14.57 4.15
CA ASP A 119 2.29 -13.82 3.13
C ASP A 119 0.89 -14.41 2.84
N ARG A 120 0.38 -15.29 3.73
CA ARG A 120 -0.92 -15.96 3.60
C ARG A 120 -1.61 -16.09 4.97
N HIS A 121 -2.82 -15.53 5.06
CA HIS A 121 -3.74 -15.70 6.19
C HIS A 121 -5.14 -15.22 5.78
N ASN A 122 -6.18 -16.02 6.02
CA ASN A 122 -7.53 -15.72 5.51
C ASN A 122 -8.28 -14.65 6.30
N GLY A 123 -8.02 -14.54 7.61
CA GLY A 123 -8.77 -13.67 8.53
C GLY A 123 -8.20 -12.27 8.79
N ILE A 124 -7.31 -11.74 7.94
CA ILE A 124 -6.65 -10.44 8.20
C ILE A 124 -7.68 -9.30 8.21
N ALA A 125 -8.62 -9.30 7.26
CA ALA A 125 -9.66 -8.28 7.16
C ALA A 125 -10.55 -8.25 8.41
N GLU A 126 -11.01 -9.42 8.87
CA GLU A 126 -11.89 -9.55 10.02
C GLU A 126 -11.19 -9.16 11.33
N LEU A 127 -9.90 -9.51 11.49
CA LEU A 127 -9.09 -9.07 12.61
C LEU A 127 -8.92 -7.55 12.62
N LEU A 128 -8.67 -6.94 11.45
CA LEU A 128 -8.59 -5.48 11.32
C LEU A 128 -9.93 -4.80 11.62
N GLU A 129 -11.06 -5.39 11.23
CA GLU A 129 -12.38 -4.86 11.56
C GLU A 129 -12.63 -4.81 13.07
N VAL A 130 -12.27 -5.88 13.80
CA VAL A 130 -12.30 -5.86 15.28
C VAL A 130 -11.38 -4.76 15.80
N PHE A 131 -10.15 -4.67 15.28
CA PHE A 131 -9.17 -3.71 15.77
C PHE A 131 -9.53 -2.26 15.42
N GLY A 132 -10.25 -2.00 14.35
CA GLY A 132 -10.80 -0.67 14.04
C GLY A 132 -11.71 -0.18 15.17
N SER A 133 -12.64 -1.04 15.62
CA SER A 133 -13.50 -0.73 16.78
C SER A 133 -12.71 -0.55 18.07
N VAL A 134 -11.70 -1.41 18.31
CA VAL A 134 -10.80 -1.30 19.47
C VAL A 134 -10.03 0.01 19.48
N ILE A 135 -9.48 0.42 18.32
CA ILE A 135 -8.72 1.65 18.15
C ILE A 135 -9.64 2.84 18.42
N SER A 136 -10.86 2.84 17.86
CA SER A 136 -11.86 3.89 18.12
C SER A 136 -12.18 4.06 19.62
N GLY A 137 -12.11 2.96 20.39
CA GLY A 137 -12.28 2.97 21.85
C GLY A 137 -11.06 3.42 22.68
N PHE A 138 -9.92 3.74 22.08
CA PHE A 138 -8.74 4.18 22.84
C PHE A 138 -8.95 5.52 23.54
N THR A 139 -8.53 5.56 24.80
CA THR A 139 -8.49 6.77 25.63
C THR A 139 -7.35 7.68 25.19
N LEU A 140 -7.58 8.99 25.24
CA LEU A 140 -6.55 10.00 24.99
C LEU A 140 -5.87 10.44 26.29
N PRO A 141 -4.56 10.74 26.28
CA PRO A 141 -3.64 10.59 25.15
C PRO A 141 -3.36 9.12 24.81
N LEU A 142 -3.02 8.83 23.55
CA LEU A 142 -2.70 7.48 23.12
C LEU A 142 -1.47 6.95 23.88
N LYS A 143 -1.58 5.71 24.36
CA LYS A 143 -0.46 5.01 24.99
C LYS A 143 0.63 4.69 23.97
N GLU A 144 1.87 4.64 24.43
CA GLU A 144 3.02 4.34 23.57
C GLU A 144 2.90 2.96 22.89
N GLU A 145 2.36 1.96 23.59
CA GLU A 145 2.07 0.65 23.00
C GLU A 145 1.14 0.71 21.78
N HIS A 146 0.20 1.66 21.73
CA HIS A 146 -0.71 1.82 20.59
C HIS A 146 0.01 2.47 19.41
N LYS A 147 0.91 3.42 19.68
CA LYS A 147 1.75 4.05 18.65
C LYS A 147 2.69 3.02 18.05
N ILE A 148 3.32 2.18 18.88
CA ILE A 148 4.14 1.06 18.41
C ILE A 148 3.32 0.10 17.53
N PHE A 149 2.07 -0.19 17.90
CA PHE A 149 1.17 -1.01 17.08
C PHE A 149 0.92 -0.41 15.70
N LEU A 150 0.60 0.89 15.60
CA LEU A 150 0.48 1.59 14.32
C LEU A 150 1.77 1.43 13.48
N TRP A 151 2.92 1.74 14.07
CA TRP A 151 4.19 1.83 13.35
C TRP A 151 4.79 0.49 12.93
N ARG A 152 4.70 -0.50 13.81
CA ARG A 152 5.38 -1.77 13.61
C ARG A 152 4.47 -2.87 13.09
N VAL A 153 3.16 -2.65 13.11
CA VAL A 153 2.17 -3.64 12.67
C VAL A 153 1.31 -3.09 11.53
N LEU A 154 0.57 -1.99 11.73
CA LEU A 154 -0.34 -1.48 10.69
C LEU A 154 0.38 -0.94 9.46
N ILE A 155 1.43 -0.12 9.61
CA ILE A 155 2.16 0.40 8.45
C ILE A 155 2.82 -0.73 7.62
N PRO A 156 3.51 -1.73 8.23
CA PRO A 156 4.03 -2.88 7.47
C PRO A 156 2.98 -3.77 6.80
N LEU A 157 1.71 -3.77 7.25
CA LEU A 157 0.63 -4.51 6.59
C LEU A 157 0.34 -4.02 5.15
N HIS A 158 0.91 -2.90 4.71
CA HIS A 158 0.81 -2.47 3.31
C HIS A 158 1.79 -3.21 2.38
N LYS A 159 2.75 -3.96 2.93
CA LYS A 159 3.78 -4.66 2.16
C LYS A 159 3.26 -5.89 1.37
N PRO A 160 2.46 -6.81 1.93
CA PRO A 160 1.94 -8.00 1.25
C PRO A 160 1.28 -7.72 -0.10
N LYS A 161 1.34 -8.68 -1.03
CA LYS A 161 0.73 -8.53 -2.36
C LYS A 161 -0.80 -8.54 -2.29
N THR A 162 -1.35 -9.27 -1.33
CA THR A 162 -2.78 -9.48 -1.07
C THR A 162 -3.49 -8.30 -0.40
N LEU A 163 -2.84 -7.11 -0.36
CA LEU A 163 -3.36 -5.90 0.28
C LEU A 163 -4.82 -5.58 -0.09
N GLY A 164 -5.21 -5.80 -1.35
CA GLY A 164 -6.57 -5.51 -1.82
C GLY A 164 -7.68 -6.21 -1.03
N VAL A 165 -7.40 -7.35 -0.38
CA VAL A 165 -8.39 -8.12 0.38
C VAL A 165 -8.80 -7.42 1.69
N TYR A 166 -7.90 -6.63 2.29
CA TYR A 166 -8.10 -6.04 3.62
C TYR A 166 -7.78 -4.54 3.70
N LEU A 167 -7.50 -3.89 2.55
CA LEU A 167 -7.11 -2.49 2.50
C LEU A 167 -8.16 -1.59 3.18
N GLN A 168 -9.45 -1.78 2.90
CA GLN A 168 -10.49 -0.93 3.45
C GLN A 168 -10.49 -0.93 4.99
N GLN A 169 -10.33 -2.12 5.60
CA GLN A 169 -10.28 -2.26 7.05
C GLN A 169 -8.96 -1.71 7.62
N LEU A 170 -7.85 -1.83 6.88
CA LEU A 170 -6.57 -1.25 7.25
C LEU A 170 -6.61 0.28 7.22
N THR A 171 -7.10 0.87 6.13
CA THR A 171 -7.29 2.31 5.98
C THR A 171 -8.16 2.85 7.10
N TYR A 172 -9.28 2.18 7.43
CA TYR A 172 -10.11 2.57 8.56
C TYR A 172 -9.33 2.56 9.89
N CYS A 173 -8.49 1.56 10.14
CA CYS A 173 -7.65 1.54 11.34
C CYS A 173 -6.66 2.72 11.37
N VAL A 174 -6.03 3.02 10.23
CA VAL A 174 -5.06 4.11 10.09
C VAL A 174 -5.71 5.47 10.30
N THR A 175 -6.86 5.72 9.66
CA THR A 175 -7.61 6.98 9.80
C THR A 175 -8.11 7.17 11.23
N GLN A 176 -8.59 6.13 11.91
CA GLN A 176 -8.96 6.20 13.34
C GLN A 176 -7.78 6.60 14.25
N PHE A 177 -6.56 6.18 13.94
CA PHE A 177 -5.36 6.64 14.67
C PHE A 177 -5.08 8.13 14.43
N VAL A 178 -5.21 8.59 13.18
CA VAL A 178 -4.97 9.98 12.79
C VAL A 178 -6.04 10.91 13.39
N GLU A 179 -7.31 10.52 13.37
CA GLU A 179 -8.40 11.27 14.01
C GLU A 179 -8.17 11.46 15.52
N LYS A 180 -7.68 10.42 16.19
CA LYS A 180 -7.39 10.48 17.64
C LYS A 180 -6.17 11.33 17.99
N GLU A 181 -5.12 11.25 17.19
CA GLU A 181 -3.91 12.05 17.38
C GLU A 181 -3.40 12.57 16.03
N PRO A 182 -3.87 13.75 15.58
CA PRO A 182 -3.56 14.28 14.24
C PRO A 182 -2.06 14.43 13.95
N LYS A 183 -1.23 14.55 14.99
CA LYS A 183 0.23 14.60 14.88
C LYS A 183 0.85 13.35 14.24
N LEU A 184 0.12 12.24 14.19
CA LEU A 184 0.56 11.00 13.55
C LEU A 184 0.42 11.03 12.02
N ALA A 185 -0.33 11.96 11.44
CA ALA A 185 -0.63 12.00 10.00
C ALA A 185 0.63 12.05 9.11
N SER A 186 1.51 13.04 9.36
CA SER A 186 2.75 13.22 8.58
C SER A 186 3.61 11.96 8.59
N SER A 187 3.67 11.36 9.77
CA SER A 187 4.34 10.13 10.10
C SER A 187 3.79 8.92 9.34
N VAL A 188 2.47 8.74 9.31
CA VAL A 188 1.78 7.70 8.54
C VAL A 188 2.07 7.84 7.04
N ILE A 189 1.91 9.05 6.49
CA ILE A 189 2.16 9.33 5.06
C ILE A 189 3.59 8.97 4.68
N LEU A 190 4.58 9.37 5.49
CA LEU A 190 5.98 9.01 5.26
C LEU A 190 6.22 7.49 5.36
N GLY A 191 5.49 6.79 6.23
CA GLY A 191 5.50 5.34 6.33
C GLY A 191 4.98 4.65 5.06
N LEU A 192 3.87 5.15 4.50
CA LEU A 192 3.32 4.66 3.24
C LEU A 192 4.27 4.92 2.06
N LEU A 193 4.85 6.12 1.98
CA LEU A 193 5.83 6.47 0.95
C LEU A 193 7.08 5.59 0.99
N ARG A 194 7.47 5.09 2.18
CA ARG A 194 8.59 4.16 2.33
C ARG A 194 8.31 2.79 1.71
N TYR A 195 7.05 2.34 1.75
CA TYR A 195 6.61 1.05 1.19
C TYR A 195 5.93 1.21 -0.17
N TRP A 196 6.15 2.32 -0.87
CA TRP A 196 5.52 2.61 -2.15
C TRP A 196 5.73 1.45 -3.15
N PRO A 197 4.65 0.90 -3.73
CA PRO A 197 4.76 -0.19 -4.70
C PRO A 197 5.35 0.34 -6.02
N ILE A 198 6.35 -0.36 -6.57
CA ILE A 198 7.02 0.03 -7.83
C ILE A 198 6.66 -0.91 -8.99
N THR A 199 6.20 -2.13 -8.66
CA THR A 199 5.97 -3.20 -9.65
C THR A 199 4.50 -3.61 -9.78
N ASN A 200 3.59 -2.98 -9.01
CA ASN A 200 2.18 -3.34 -8.98
C ASN A 200 1.32 -2.07 -9.02
N SER A 201 0.81 -1.77 -10.22
CA SER A 201 0.00 -0.57 -10.49
C SER A 201 -1.31 -0.55 -9.70
N GLN A 202 -1.96 -1.70 -9.48
CA GLN A 202 -3.19 -1.75 -8.68
C GLN A 202 -2.90 -1.34 -7.23
N LYS A 203 -1.80 -1.80 -6.66
CA LYS A 203 -1.36 -1.35 -5.33
C LYS A 203 -0.98 0.14 -5.32
N GLU A 204 -0.42 0.68 -6.40
CA GLU A 204 -0.17 2.13 -6.48
C GLU A 204 -1.48 2.93 -6.43
N VAL A 205 -2.52 2.49 -7.14
CA VAL A 205 -3.85 3.10 -7.07
C VAL A 205 -4.42 3.01 -5.65
N MET A 206 -4.28 1.85 -4.99
CA MET A 206 -4.69 1.65 -3.59
C MET A 206 -3.99 2.61 -2.62
N PHE A 207 -2.67 2.78 -2.74
CA PHE A 207 -1.89 3.70 -1.91
C PHE A 207 -2.29 5.17 -2.15
N LEU A 208 -2.54 5.56 -3.39
CA LEU A 208 -3.04 6.91 -3.70
C LEU A 208 -4.40 7.16 -3.03
N SER A 209 -5.29 6.16 -3.05
CA SER A 209 -6.59 6.25 -2.38
C SER A 209 -6.48 6.40 -0.87
N GLU A 210 -5.67 5.57 -0.22
CA GLU A 210 -5.47 5.67 1.22
C GLU A 210 -4.80 6.99 1.63
N ILE A 211 -3.81 7.47 0.87
CA ILE A 211 -3.18 8.76 1.14
C ILE A 211 -4.19 9.91 1.05
N GLU A 212 -5.09 9.89 0.06
CA GLU A 212 -6.15 10.90 -0.02
C GLU A 212 -7.03 10.89 1.25
N GLU A 213 -7.47 9.72 1.71
CA GLU A 213 -8.26 9.61 2.95
C GLU A 213 -7.50 10.10 4.18
N VAL A 214 -6.21 9.80 4.29
CA VAL A 214 -5.36 10.29 5.40
C VAL A 214 -5.16 11.82 5.32
N LEU A 215 -5.02 12.38 4.11
CA LEU A 215 -4.87 13.82 3.90
C LEU A 215 -6.13 14.59 4.32
N GLU A 216 -7.32 14.01 4.15
CA GLU A 216 -8.60 14.60 4.60
C GLU A 216 -8.59 14.89 6.11
N ALA A 217 -7.99 14.01 6.91
CA ALA A 217 -7.85 14.18 8.36
C ALA A 217 -6.58 14.97 8.77
N THR A 218 -5.76 15.40 7.81
CA THR A 218 -4.45 16.04 8.07
C THR A 218 -4.58 17.56 8.20
N ASN A 219 -3.97 18.12 9.26
CA ASN A 219 -3.87 19.57 9.43
C ASN A 219 -2.64 20.16 8.72
N MET A 220 -2.63 21.49 8.56
CA MET A 220 -1.57 22.23 7.87
C MET A 220 -0.15 21.94 8.41
N VAL A 221 0.02 21.90 9.73
CA VAL A 221 1.33 21.75 10.37
C VAL A 221 1.93 20.37 10.09
N GLU A 222 1.10 19.34 10.11
CA GLU A 222 1.54 17.99 9.78
C GLU A 222 1.75 17.82 8.29
N PHE A 223 0.88 18.38 7.46
CA PHE A 223 1.05 18.37 6.00
C PHE A 223 2.40 18.96 5.57
N GLN A 224 2.80 20.10 6.13
CA GLN A 224 4.08 20.75 5.82
C GLN A 224 5.30 19.86 6.06
N LYS A 225 5.23 18.88 6.98
CA LYS A 225 6.33 17.96 7.26
C LYS A 225 6.53 16.90 6.17
N CYS A 226 5.48 16.55 5.42
CA CYS A 226 5.54 15.50 4.41
C CYS A 226 5.29 15.98 2.97
N MET A 227 4.74 17.19 2.77
CA MET A 227 4.26 17.68 1.47
C MET A 227 5.30 17.55 0.34
N VAL A 228 6.57 17.88 0.58
CA VAL A 228 7.59 17.86 -0.47
C VAL A 228 7.85 16.43 -0.97
N LEU A 229 7.95 15.46 -0.06
CA LEU A 229 8.18 14.06 -0.42
C LEU A 229 6.95 13.43 -1.06
N LEU A 230 5.77 13.77 -0.53
CA LEU A 230 4.49 13.34 -1.07
C LEU A 230 4.29 13.83 -2.50
N PHE A 231 4.43 15.13 -2.77
CA PHE A 231 4.18 15.68 -4.10
C PHE A 231 5.25 15.30 -5.12
N ARG A 232 6.48 14.97 -4.71
CA ARG A 232 7.45 14.32 -5.59
C ARG A 232 6.96 12.94 -6.04
N ARG A 233 6.34 12.18 -5.14
CA ARG A 233 5.75 10.88 -5.50
C ARG A 233 4.53 11.05 -6.39
N ILE A 234 3.63 11.98 -6.07
CA ILE A 234 2.46 12.29 -6.91
C ILE A 234 2.90 12.73 -8.32
N ALA A 235 3.91 13.61 -8.43
CA ALA A 235 4.47 14.02 -9.72
C ALA A 235 4.96 12.82 -10.55
N HIS A 236 5.62 11.85 -9.92
CA HIS A 236 5.99 10.61 -10.59
C HIS A 236 4.78 9.77 -11.04
N CYS A 237 3.71 9.72 -10.23
CA CYS A 237 2.49 8.99 -10.57
C CYS A 237 1.73 9.65 -11.73
N ILE A 238 1.72 10.98 -11.82
CA ILE A 238 1.15 11.74 -12.94
C ILE A 238 1.81 11.34 -14.27
N ASN A 239 3.14 11.16 -14.26
CA ASN A 239 3.92 10.73 -15.42
C ASN A 239 3.92 9.21 -15.65
N SER A 240 3.14 8.44 -14.88
CA SER A 240 3.08 6.98 -15.08
C SER A 240 2.46 6.66 -16.43
N SER A 241 3.06 5.73 -17.18
CA SER A 241 2.48 5.23 -18.42
C SER A 241 1.22 4.39 -18.21
N HIS A 242 0.97 3.96 -16.97
CA HIS A 242 -0.22 3.21 -16.60
C HIS A 242 -1.37 4.16 -16.29
N PHE A 243 -2.36 4.21 -17.19
CA PHE A 243 -3.40 5.25 -17.15
C PHE A 243 -4.16 5.31 -15.81
N GLN A 244 -4.47 4.17 -15.16
CA GLN A 244 -5.20 4.19 -13.88
C GLN A 244 -4.40 4.86 -12.75
N VAL A 245 -3.06 4.79 -12.79
CA VAL A 245 -2.20 5.42 -11.77
C VAL A 245 -2.15 6.93 -12.00
N ALA A 246 -1.91 7.35 -13.24
CA ALA A 246 -1.90 8.76 -13.60
C ALA A 246 -3.26 9.44 -13.37
N GLU A 247 -4.35 8.78 -13.80
CA GLU A 247 -5.72 9.22 -13.58
C GLU A 247 -6.03 9.35 -12.09
N ARG A 248 -5.72 8.34 -11.27
CA ARG A 248 -5.96 8.38 -9.81
C ARG A 248 -5.17 9.50 -9.12
N ALA A 249 -3.93 9.74 -9.53
CA ALA A 249 -3.10 10.82 -9.00
C ALA A 249 -3.64 12.20 -9.38
N LEU A 250 -4.13 12.37 -10.62
CA LEU A 250 -4.75 13.59 -11.08
C LEU A 250 -6.11 13.85 -10.40
N PHE A 251 -6.86 12.79 -10.08
CA PHE A 251 -8.15 12.94 -9.39
C PHE A 251 -8.05 13.48 -7.95
N MET A 252 -6.88 13.39 -7.30
CA MET A 252 -6.66 14.00 -5.97
C MET A 252 -6.89 15.52 -5.98
N TRP A 253 -6.77 16.15 -7.16
CA TRP A 253 -6.99 17.59 -7.34
C TRP A 253 -8.46 17.99 -7.40
N ASN A 254 -9.39 17.04 -7.33
CA ASN A 254 -10.82 17.33 -7.16
C ASN A 254 -11.23 17.43 -5.69
N ASN A 255 -10.32 17.13 -4.76
CA ASN A 255 -10.57 17.22 -3.33
C ASN A 255 -10.29 18.64 -2.83
N ASP A 256 -11.33 19.34 -2.39
CA ASP A 256 -11.27 20.74 -1.93
C ASP A 256 -10.31 20.95 -0.76
N HIS A 257 -10.22 19.98 0.16
CA HIS A 257 -9.31 20.06 1.30
C HIS A 257 -7.86 19.96 0.84
N ILE A 258 -7.53 19.01 -0.06
CA ILE A 258 -6.19 18.90 -0.65
C ILE A 258 -5.84 20.18 -1.42
N ILE A 259 -6.76 20.73 -2.21
CA ILE A 259 -6.55 21.99 -2.92
C ILE A 259 -6.24 23.12 -1.94
N SER A 260 -6.96 23.23 -0.82
CA SER A 260 -6.71 24.23 0.23
C SER A 260 -5.33 24.07 0.87
N LEU A 261 -4.89 22.84 1.14
CA LEU A 261 -3.55 22.53 1.65
C LEU A 261 -2.46 22.96 0.64
N VAL A 262 -2.68 22.69 -0.65
CA VAL A 262 -1.76 23.07 -1.72
C VAL A 262 -1.70 24.60 -1.89
N ALA A 263 -2.83 25.29 -1.89
CA ALA A 263 -2.91 26.74 -2.10
C ALA A 263 -2.09 27.53 -1.06
N GLN A 264 -2.06 27.05 0.18
CA GLN A 264 -1.29 27.65 1.28
C GLN A 264 0.22 27.33 1.21
N ASN A 265 0.62 26.27 0.50
CA ASN A 265 2.02 25.84 0.36
C ASN A 265 2.49 25.85 -1.10
N ARG A 266 1.81 26.61 -1.96
CA ARG A 266 2.02 26.63 -3.41
C ARG A 266 3.46 26.91 -3.83
N GLN A 267 4.16 27.75 -3.08
CA GLN A 267 5.56 28.10 -3.29
C GLN A 267 6.50 26.88 -3.27
N ALA A 268 6.16 25.84 -2.51
CA ALA A 268 6.93 24.60 -2.45
C ALA A 268 6.39 23.51 -3.39
N ILE A 269 5.07 23.44 -3.60
CA ILE A 269 4.41 22.34 -4.31
C ILE A 269 4.33 22.58 -5.82
N VAL A 270 3.95 23.78 -6.25
CA VAL A 270 3.79 24.10 -7.69
C VAL A 270 5.07 23.83 -8.48
N PRO A 271 6.27 24.23 -8.02
CA PRO A 271 7.51 23.92 -8.74
C PRO A 271 7.82 22.43 -8.90
N ILE A 272 7.23 21.56 -8.06
CA ILE A 272 7.42 20.10 -8.14
C ILE A 272 6.45 19.49 -9.16
N VAL A 273 5.21 19.98 -9.18
CA VAL A 273 4.13 19.39 -9.99
C VAL A 273 4.13 19.92 -11.41
N THR A 274 4.43 21.20 -11.63
CA THR A 274 4.39 21.83 -12.95
C THR A 274 5.23 21.10 -14.01
N PRO A 275 6.50 20.72 -13.75
CA PRO A 275 7.28 19.94 -14.72
C PRO A 275 6.61 18.62 -15.11
N ALA A 276 6.03 17.90 -14.14
CA ALA A 276 5.33 16.65 -14.41
C ALA A 276 4.08 16.86 -15.27
N LEU A 277 3.32 17.94 -15.05
CA LEU A 277 2.17 18.25 -15.91
C LEU A 277 2.58 18.55 -17.36
N GLU A 278 3.68 19.28 -17.57
CA GLU A 278 4.20 19.55 -18.93
C GLU A 278 4.68 18.29 -19.63
N GLU A 279 5.47 17.47 -18.93
CA GLU A 279 5.95 16.19 -19.47
C GLU A 279 4.78 15.26 -19.80
N ASN A 280 3.77 15.19 -18.94
CA ASN A 280 2.61 14.34 -19.17
C ASN A 280 1.78 14.80 -20.38
N ILE A 281 1.55 16.11 -20.54
CA ILE A 281 0.82 16.67 -21.71
C ILE A 281 1.53 16.31 -23.03
N GLN A 282 2.86 16.28 -23.03
CA GLN A 282 3.63 16.00 -24.25
C GLN A 282 3.72 14.50 -24.57
N ASN A 283 3.73 13.63 -23.56
CA ASN A 283 4.14 12.24 -23.72
C ASN A 283 3.05 11.20 -23.43
N HIS A 284 1.96 11.56 -22.74
CA HIS A 284 0.95 10.57 -22.35
C HIS A 284 0.06 10.17 -23.52
N TRP A 285 -0.15 8.87 -23.69
CA TRP A 285 -0.90 8.31 -24.82
C TRP A 285 -2.44 8.36 -24.62
N ASN A 286 -2.90 8.37 -23.37
CA ASN A 286 -4.33 8.33 -23.04
C ASN A 286 -4.95 9.74 -23.01
N VAL A 287 -5.98 9.95 -23.82
CA VAL A 287 -6.68 11.24 -23.97
C VAL A 287 -7.39 11.70 -22.69
N SER A 288 -7.99 10.79 -21.91
CA SER A 288 -8.66 11.16 -20.66
C SER A 288 -7.66 11.70 -19.63
N VAL A 289 -6.50 11.05 -19.51
CA VAL A 289 -5.41 11.53 -18.65
C VAL A 289 -4.89 12.89 -19.12
N LEU A 290 -4.73 13.11 -20.43
CA LEU A 290 -4.35 14.41 -20.98
C LEU A 290 -5.36 15.51 -20.61
N ASN A 291 -6.66 15.23 -20.72
CA ASN A 291 -7.71 16.19 -20.34
C ASN A 291 -7.67 16.53 -18.84
N LEU A 292 -7.51 15.51 -17.98
CA LEU A 292 -7.34 15.73 -16.54
C LEU A 292 -6.09 16.56 -16.24
N THR A 293 -4.98 16.27 -16.93
CA THR A 293 -3.72 17.02 -16.78
C THR A 293 -3.89 18.49 -17.16
N ALA A 294 -4.58 18.76 -18.28
CA ALA A 294 -4.88 20.12 -18.72
C ALA A 294 -5.76 20.87 -17.71
N ASN A 295 -6.74 20.19 -17.09
CA ASN A 295 -7.59 20.78 -16.04
C ASN A 295 -6.78 21.16 -14.80
N VAL A 296 -5.91 20.25 -14.32
CA VAL A 296 -5.03 20.52 -13.17
C VAL A 296 -4.06 21.65 -13.50
N LYS A 297 -3.47 21.65 -14.69
CA LYS A 297 -2.58 22.73 -15.18
C LYS A 297 -3.29 24.09 -15.16
N LYS A 298 -4.52 24.15 -15.67
CA LYS A 298 -5.33 25.37 -15.68
C LYS A 298 -5.61 25.86 -14.25
N MET A 299 -6.02 24.97 -13.35
CA MET A 299 -6.29 25.32 -11.95
C MET A 299 -5.03 25.85 -11.23
N LEU A 300 -3.86 25.23 -11.44
CA LEU A 300 -2.61 25.73 -10.86
C LEU A 300 -2.18 27.10 -11.43
N SER A 301 -2.45 27.34 -12.71
CA SER A 301 -2.20 28.64 -13.34
C SER A 301 -3.14 29.73 -12.81
N GLU A 302 -4.41 29.42 -12.57
CA GLU A 302 -5.39 30.35 -11.99
C GLU A 302 -5.11 30.65 -10.51
N MET A 303 -4.46 29.71 -9.81
CA MET A 303 -4.10 29.85 -8.40
C MET A 303 -2.95 30.85 -8.17
N ASP A 304 -1.93 30.87 -9.04
CA ASP A 304 -0.79 31.79 -8.96
C ASP A 304 -0.08 31.89 -10.32
N GLU A 305 -0.51 32.83 -11.16
CA GLU A 305 -0.04 32.97 -12.55
C GLU A 305 1.45 33.30 -12.64
N GLU A 306 1.95 34.16 -11.75
CA GLU A 306 3.36 34.57 -11.72
C GLU A 306 4.26 33.39 -11.35
N LEU A 307 3.92 32.66 -10.28
CA LEU A 307 4.67 31.49 -9.85
C LEU A 307 4.64 30.40 -10.93
N PHE A 308 3.47 30.15 -11.52
CA PHE A 308 3.30 29.12 -12.54
C PHE A 308 4.15 29.44 -13.78
N SER A 309 4.11 30.69 -14.25
CA SER A 309 4.91 31.17 -15.38
C SER A 309 6.41 31.07 -15.11
N ALA A 310 6.86 31.42 -13.90
CA ALA A 310 8.26 31.27 -13.49
C ALA A 310 8.69 29.79 -13.49
N CYS A 311 7.83 28.87 -13.04
CA CYS A 311 8.10 27.44 -13.07
C CYS A 311 8.24 26.90 -14.50
N LEU A 312 7.39 27.35 -15.43
CA LEU A 312 7.51 27.00 -16.85
C LEU A 312 8.80 27.49 -17.48
N ALA A 313 9.18 28.75 -17.21
CA ALA A 313 10.43 29.33 -17.71
C ALA A 313 11.64 28.53 -17.19
N LYS A 314 11.65 28.22 -15.89
CA LYS A 314 12.71 27.40 -15.28
C LYS A 314 12.76 25.99 -15.84
N HIS A 315 11.61 25.33 -16.05
CA HIS A 315 11.57 23.99 -16.64
C HIS A 315 12.18 23.97 -18.04
N LYS A 316 11.88 24.99 -18.86
CA LYS A 316 12.48 25.16 -20.19
C LYS A 316 14.00 25.35 -20.11
N GLU A 317 14.47 26.22 -19.22
CA GLU A 317 15.91 26.45 -18.99
C GLU A 317 16.62 25.16 -18.53
N ASP A 318 16.03 24.42 -17.59
CA ASP A 318 16.56 23.15 -17.12
C ASP A 318 16.61 22.09 -18.24
N GLY A 319 15.60 22.06 -19.12
CA GLY A 319 15.60 21.20 -20.31
C GLY A 319 16.74 21.53 -21.29
N GLU A 320 16.96 22.80 -21.59
CA GLU A 320 18.07 23.27 -22.44
C GLU A 320 19.44 22.96 -21.82
N ARG A 321 19.56 23.15 -20.50
CA ARG A 321 20.76 22.82 -19.72
C ARG A 321 21.04 21.32 -19.75
N GLN A 322 20.02 20.50 -19.56
CA GLN A 322 20.15 19.03 -19.59
C GLN A 322 20.55 18.54 -20.98
N ALA A 323 19.93 19.05 -22.04
CA ALA A 323 20.30 18.73 -23.42
C ALA A 323 21.76 19.11 -23.74
N SER A 324 22.23 20.27 -23.24
CA SER A 324 23.63 20.69 -23.36
C SER A 324 24.60 19.74 -22.62
N LEU A 325 24.23 19.30 -21.41
CA LEU A 325 25.01 18.33 -20.64
C LEU A 325 25.06 16.95 -21.31
N GLU A 326 23.95 16.49 -21.86
CA GLU A 326 23.87 15.24 -22.62
C GLU A 326 24.71 15.29 -23.88
N GLN A 327 24.69 16.41 -24.61
CA GLN A 327 25.55 16.61 -25.77
C GLN A 327 27.04 16.60 -25.39
N LYS A 328 27.42 17.25 -24.29
CA LYS A 328 28.80 17.20 -23.76
C LYS A 328 29.20 15.78 -23.38
N ARG A 329 28.31 15.03 -22.73
CA ARG A 329 28.53 13.62 -22.36
C ARG A 329 28.70 12.75 -23.59
N ARG A 330 27.86 12.92 -24.62
CA ARG A 330 27.95 12.21 -25.89
C ARG A 330 29.28 12.46 -26.59
N LEU A 331 29.70 13.72 -26.72
CA LEU A 331 30.99 14.08 -27.32
C LEU A 331 32.18 13.50 -26.53
N ALA A 332 32.09 13.43 -25.20
CA ALA A 332 33.11 12.80 -24.37
C ALA A 332 33.20 11.27 -24.62
N TRP A 333 32.06 10.60 -24.76
CA TRP A 333 32.01 9.18 -25.12
C TRP A 333 32.54 8.91 -26.52
N GLU A 334 32.17 9.72 -27.53
CA GLU A 334 32.67 9.58 -28.90
C GLU A 334 34.21 9.75 -28.97
N ARG A 335 34.76 10.67 -28.16
CA ARG A 335 36.22 10.82 -28.02
C ARG A 335 36.88 9.61 -27.36
N LEU A 336 36.26 9.05 -26.32
CA LEU A 336 36.74 7.84 -25.64
C LEU A 336 36.72 6.63 -26.59
N GLU A 337 35.64 6.43 -27.33
CA GLU A 337 35.53 5.36 -28.32
C GLU A 337 36.57 5.52 -29.43
N SER A 338 36.77 6.74 -29.92
CA SER A 338 37.81 7.02 -30.91
C SER A 338 39.20 6.69 -30.36
N ALA A 339 39.53 7.16 -29.15
CA ALA A 339 40.82 6.88 -28.51
C ALA A 339 41.04 5.38 -28.23
N ALA A 340 39.98 4.64 -27.88
CA ALA A 340 40.03 3.19 -27.70
C ALA A 340 40.22 2.45 -29.03
N ALA A 341 39.59 2.91 -30.11
CA ALA A 341 39.76 2.35 -31.46
C ALA A 341 41.17 2.57 -32.03
N PHE A 342 41.89 3.58 -31.54
CA PHE A 342 43.26 3.91 -31.95
C PHE A 342 44.36 3.17 -31.16
N GLN A 343 44.04 2.20 -30.28
CA GLN A 343 45.10 1.36 -29.72
C GLN A 343 45.78 0.53 -30.82
N PRO A 344 47.09 0.69 -31.04
CA PRO A 344 47.82 -0.13 -31.99
C PRO A 344 47.98 -1.54 -31.43
N VAL A 345 47.81 -2.53 -32.32
CA VAL A 345 48.35 -3.88 -32.18
C VAL A 345 49.84 -3.77 -31.83
N THR A 346 50.15 -3.78 -30.54
CA THR A 346 51.50 -3.96 -30.01
C THR A 346 51.40 -5.26 -29.21
N GLY A 347 51.71 -6.41 -29.81
CA GLY A 347 53.05 -6.73 -30.27
C GLY A 347 53.81 -7.27 -29.06
N ASN A 348 53.79 -8.60 -28.91
CA ASN A 348 54.55 -9.41 -27.96
C ASN A 348 55.66 -8.66 -27.21
N THR A 349 55.39 -8.18 -26.00
CA THR A 349 56.47 -7.89 -25.05
C THR A 349 56.48 -9.02 -24.03
N ALA A 350 57.27 -10.04 -24.34
CA ALA A 350 57.56 -11.13 -23.42
C ALA A 350 58.26 -10.55 -22.18
N VAL A 351 57.57 -10.58 -21.04
CA VAL A 351 58.19 -10.27 -19.75
C VAL A 351 58.99 -11.50 -19.33
N LEU A 352 60.31 -11.44 -19.52
CA LEU A 352 61.26 -12.38 -18.94
C LEU A 352 61.26 -12.22 -17.41
N VAL A 353 60.67 -13.19 -16.72
CA VAL A 353 60.83 -13.35 -15.28
C VAL A 353 62.19 -14.00 -15.04
N SER A 354 63.13 -13.25 -14.47
CA SER A 354 64.40 -13.81 -13.99
C SER A 354 64.15 -14.64 -12.73
N ARG A 355 64.80 -15.80 -12.69
CA ARG A 355 64.68 -16.88 -11.68
C ARG A 355 65.03 -16.46 -10.26
#